data_AF-A0A1H6BE80-F1
#
_entry.id   AF-A0A1H6BE80-F1
#
_cell.length_a   1.000
_cell.length_b   1.000
_cell.length_c   1.000
_cell.angle_alpha   90.00
_cell.angle_beta   90.00
_cell.angle_gamma   90.00
#
_symmetry.space_group_name_H-M   'P 1'
#
loop_
_entity.id
_entity.type
_entity.pdbx_description
1 polymer ?
#
loop_
_entity_poly.entity_id
_entity_poly.type
_entity_poly.pdbx_seq_one_letter_code
_entity_poly.pdbx_strand_id
1 'polypeptide(L)'
;MFGVVRPCRHVMCGSLFKEWMAHMCGLCLTLRAEHGQAARLVTNYDGLLVSVLAEAQNPERSPHRKAGPCALRGMRSADVVDARSEGARLAAAVSLLLAAAKTRDHIVDRDKAYGRKLVAVGAGHMADRWDAAGARTGSALGFDASVLRKAVERQARLEAVGGLGLLELTEPTETAVAAAFAHTAVLAGKPHNVEALGEAGRFFGRLAHLIDA
;
A
#
# COMPACT_ATOMS: atom_id res chain seq x y z
N MET A 1 7.15 -8.12 5.27
CA MET A 1 6.63 -6.74 5.12
C MET A 1 7.66 -5.98 4.31
N PHE A 2 7.21 -5.33 3.23
CA PHE A 2 8.04 -4.54 2.33
C PHE A 2 7.72 -3.04 2.50
N GLY A 3 8.59 -2.18 1.97
CA GLY A 3 8.44 -0.73 1.95
C GLY A 3 9.59 0.04 2.58
N VAL A 4 9.66 1.32 2.22
CA VAL A 4 10.79 2.24 2.44
C VAL A 4 10.82 2.74 3.88
N VAL A 5 9.67 3.21 4.38
CA VAL A 5 9.59 3.88 5.68
C VAL A 5 9.41 2.86 6.78
N ARG A 6 10.51 2.46 7.42
CA ARG A 6 10.49 1.50 8.53
C ARG A 6 10.54 2.22 9.88
N PRO A 7 9.71 1.84 10.86
CA PRO A 7 9.77 2.44 12.18
C PRO A 7 11.05 2.00 12.91
N CYS A 8 11.81 2.96 13.44
CA CYS A 8 12.95 2.67 14.30
C CYS A 8 12.66 3.07 15.75
N ARG A 9 12.55 2.09 16.66
CA ARG A 9 12.29 2.34 18.09
C ARG A 9 13.36 3.16 18.81
N HIS A 10 14.58 3.19 18.30
CA HIS A 10 15.68 3.94 18.90
C HIS A 10 15.64 5.44 18.57
N VAL A 11 14.99 5.81 17.46
CA VAL A 11 14.93 7.21 16.97
C VAL A 11 13.55 7.81 17.17
N MET A 12 12.50 6.99 17.08
CA MET A 12 11.12 7.42 17.19
C MET A 12 10.70 7.54 18.67
N CYS A 13 10.09 8.67 19.05
CA CYS A 13 9.52 8.82 20.38
C CYS A 13 8.36 7.83 20.61
N GLY A 14 8.08 7.50 21.88
CA GLY A 14 7.12 6.46 22.22
C GLY A 14 5.69 6.70 21.71
N SER A 15 5.25 7.95 21.66
CA SER A 15 3.93 8.33 21.12
C SER A 15 3.86 8.10 19.61
N LEU A 16 4.84 8.58 18.85
CA LEU A 16 4.88 8.39 17.40
C LEU A 16 4.98 6.91 17.02
N PHE A 17 5.74 6.11 17.78
CA PHE A 17 5.79 4.67 17.58
C PHE A 17 4.43 4.00 17.85
N LYS A 18 3.69 4.47 18.85
CA LYS A 18 2.34 3.97 19.16
C LYS A 18 1.37 4.29 18.03
N GLU A 19 1.38 5.51 17.51
CA GLU A 19 0.56 5.93 16.35
C GLU A 19 0.92 5.14 15.09
N TRP A 20 2.21 5.00 14.79
CA TRP A 20 2.68 4.16 13.69
C TRP A 20 2.13 2.72 13.79
N MET A 21 2.23 2.12 14.98
CA MET A 21 1.69 0.78 15.22
C MET A 21 0.17 0.73 15.15
N ALA A 22 -0.53 1.82 15.50
CA ALA A 22 -1.99 1.92 15.40
C ALA A 22 -2.44 1.83 13.93
N HIS A 23 -1.80 2.58 13.03
CA HIS A 23 -2.05 2.47 11.60
C HIS A 23 -1.62 1.11 11.03
N MET A 24 -0.48 0.57 11.46
CA MET A 24 0.06 -0.67 10.88
C MET A 24 -0.81 -1.87 11.24
N CYS A 25 -1.22 -1.94 12.50
CA CYS A 25 -2.18 -2.94 12.95
C CYS A 25 -3.57 -2.69 12.36
N GLY A 26 -3.97 -1.43 12.21
CA GLY A 26 -5.22 -1.02 11.56
C GLY A 26 -5.30 -1.53 10.12
N LEU A 27 -4.26 -1.30 9.31
CA LEU A 27 -4.15 -1.82 7.94
C LEU A 27 -4.24 -3.35 7.91
N CYS A 28 -3.47 -4.04 8.74
CA CYS A 28 -3.50 -5.51 8.82
C CYS A 28 -4.90 -6.04 9.16
N LEU A 29 -5.60 -5.39 10.09
CA LEU A 29 -6.95 -5.78 10.50
C LEU A 29 -8.02 -5.39 9.47
N THR A 30 -7.82 -4.28 8.75
CA THR A 30 -8.67 -3.86 7.63
C THR A 30 -8.57 -4.86 6.48
N LEU A 31 -7.36 -5.24 6.08
CA LEU A 31 -7.12 -6.31 5.11
C LEU A 31 -7.81 -7.61 5.52
N ARG A 32 -7.71 -7.99 6.81
CA ARG A 32 -8.41 -9.17 7.32
C ARG A 32 -9.94 -9.05 7.21
N ALA A 33 -10.49 -7.92 7.63
CA ALA A 33 -11.93 -7.70 7.71
C ALA A 33 -12.58 -7.67 6.33
N GLU A 34 -11.98 -6.95 5.39
CA GLU A 34 -12.53 -6.73 4.04
C GLU A 34 -12.19 -7.88 3.07
N HIS A 35 -11.05 -8.55 3.25
CA HIS A 35 -10.47 -9.44 2.24
C HIS A 35 -10.07 -10.83 2.76
N GLY A 36 -10.25 -11.09 4.05
CA GLY A 36 -9.98 -12.37 4.69
C GLY A 36 -8.55 -12.52 5.23
N GLN A 37 -8.30 -13.61 5.94
CA GLN A 37 -7.05 -13.81 6.71
C GLN A 37 -5.77 -13.75 5.85
N ALA A 38 -5.80 -14.31 4.65
CA ALA A 38 -4.63 -14.34 3.76
C ALA A 38 -4.21 -12.94 3.30
N ALA A 39 -5.14 -11.99 3.21
CA ALA A 39 -4.84 -10.61 2.82
C ALA A 39 -3.92 -9.90 3.83
N ARG A 40 -3.82 -10.39 5.06
CA ARG A 40 -2.88 -9.85 6.06
C ARG A 40 -1.43 -9.91 5.60
N LEU A 41 -1.09 -10.86 4.72
CA LEU A 41 0.26 -11.03 4.17
C LEU A 41 0.71 -9.83 3.32
N VAL A 42 -0.23 -9.06 2.77
CA VAL A 42 0.07 -7.91 1.92
C VAL A 42 0.20 -6.59 2.70
N THR A 43 0.15 -6.66 4.04
CA THR A 43 0.44 -5.50 4.89
C THR A 43 1.86 -5.00 4.59
N ASN A 44 1.97 -3.74 4.20
CA ASN A 44 3.25 -3.12 3.83
C ASN A 44 3.36 -1.69 4.36
N TYR A 45 4.58 -1.20 4.45
CA TYR A 45 4.88 0.10 5.08
C TYR A 45 4.52 1.29 4.18
N ASP A 46 4.55 1.14 2.86
CA ASP A 46 4.25 2.26 1.97
C ASP A 46 2.75 2.53 1.89
N GLY A 47 1.94 1.46 1.84
CA GLY A 47 0.48 1.53 1.94
C GLY A 47 0.02 2.09 3.27
N LEU A 48 0.79 1.93 4.35
CA LEU A 48 0.50 2.55 5.64
C LEU A 48 0.40 4.08 5.54
N LEU A 49 1.31 4.71 4.78
CA LEU A 49 1.39 6.16 4.66
C LEU A 49 0.10 6.74 4.10
N VAL A 50 -0.59 6.01 3.23
CA VAL A 50 -1.91 6.40 2.71
C VAL A 50 -2.92 6.57 3.85
N SER A 51 -2.93 5.66 4.83
CA SER A 51 -3.80 5.77 6.01
C SER A 51 -3.38 6.92 6.92
N VAL A 52 -2.07 7.14 7.11
CA VAL A 52 -1.52 8.23 7.94
C VAL A 52 -1.86 9.59 7.34
N LEU A 53 -1.66 9.77 6.03
CA LEU A 53 -1.92 11.02 5.32
C LEU A 53 -3.41 11.36 5.29
N ALA A 54 -4.28 10.37 5.13
CA ALA A 54 -5.73 10.59 5.20
C ALA A 54 -6.16 11.07 6.60
N GLU A 55 -5.66 10.42 7.65
CA GLU A 55 -5.97 10.80 9.04
C GLU A 55 -5.39 12.16 9.43
N ALA A 56 -4.14 12.46 9.06
CA ALA A 56 -3.49 13.72 9.37
C ALA A 56 -4.26 14.94 8.83
N GLN A 57 -5.00 14.77 7.74
CA GLN A 57 -5.83 15.82 7.15
C GLN A 57 -7.19 15.99 7.82
N ASN A 58 -7.73 14.92 8.41
CA ASN A 58 -9.02 14.92 9.08
C ASN A 58 -9.15 13.76 10.09
N PRO A 59 -8.66 13.94 11.34
CA PRO A 59 -8.67 12.88 12.35
C PRO A 59 -10.10 12.41 12.71
N GLU A 60 -11.09 13.29 12.63
CA GLU A 60 -12.49 12.95 12.94
C GLU A 60 -13.07 11.90 11.98
N ARG A 61 -12.50 11.78 10.77
CA ARG A 61 -12.89 10.77 9.76
C ARG A 61 -12.08 9.47 9.84
N SER A 62 -11.13 9.36 10.76
CA SER A 62 -10.35 8.14 10.98
C SER A 62 -10.64 7.59 12.38
N PRO A 63 -11.78 6.87 12.56
CA PRO A 63 -12.13 6.35 13.87
C PRO A 63 -11.10 5.31 14.33
N HIS A 64 -10.77 5.36 15.61
CA HIS A 64 -9.95 4.36 16.28
C HIS A 64 -10.82 3.37 17.06
N ARG A 65 -10.27 2.17 17.28
CA ARG A 65 -10.86 1.15 18.14
C ARG A 65 -9.80 0.37 18.89
N LYS A 66 -10.20 -0.15 20.04
CA LYS A 66 -9.38 -1.13 20.77
C LYS A 66 -9.41 -2.49 20.05
N ALA A 67 -8.29 -2.87 19.47
CA ALA A 67 -8.07 -4.20 18.93
C ALA A 67 -7.74 -5.19 20.05
N GLY A 68 -8.24 -6.43 19.92
CA GLY A 68 -7.94 -7.52 20.84
C GLY A 68 -6.48 -7.97 20.81
N PRO A 69 -6.13 -8.96 21.65
CA PRO A 69 -4.81 -9.61 21.67
C PRO A 69 -4.35 -10.07 20.28
N CYS A 70 -3.06 -9.89 19.97
CA CYS A 70 -2.46 -10.37 18.73
C CYS A 70 -1.09 -10.99 18.99
N ALA A 71 -0.81 -12.16 18.41
CA ALA A 71 0.48 -12.84 18.53
C ALA A 71 1.66 -11.95 18.07
N LEU A 72 1.49 -11.19 16.98
CA LEU A 72 2.50 -10.25 16.48
C LEU A 72 2.78 -9.07 17.44
N ARG A 73 1.94 -8.87 18.45
CA ARG A 73 2.10 -7.88 19.53
C ARG A 73 2.41 -8.53 20.89
N GLY A 74 2.73 -9.83 20.92
CA GLY A 74 2.92 -10.58 22.17
C GLY A 74 1.63 -10.69 22.98
N MET A 75 0.51 -11.00 22.31
CA MET A 75 -0.83 -11.13 22.91
C MET A 75 -1.37 -9.86 23.60
N ARG A 76 -0.82 -8.68 23.27
CA ARG A 76 -1.29 -7.39 23.78
C ARG A 76 -2.39 -6.78 22.90
N SER A 77 -3.36 -6.16 23.56
CA SER A 77 -4.32 -5.25 22.91
C SER A 77 -3.63 -3.97 22.46
N ALA A 78 -4.23 -3.26 21.51
CA ALA A 78 -3.73 -1.98 21.02
C ALA A 78 -4.89 -1.11 20.57
N ASP A 79 -4.75 0.20 20.70
CA ASP A 79 -5.58 1.14 19.96
C ASP A 79 -5.11 1.17 18.51
N VAL A 80 -6.04 1.05 17.55
CA VAL A 80 -5.73 0.93 16.13
C VAL A 80 -6.75 1.71 15.30
N VAL A 81 -6.35 2.11 14.11
CA VAL A 81 -7.28 2.62 13.10
C VAL A 81 -8.32 1.54 12.78
N ASP A 82 -9.59 1.92 12.84
CA ASP A 82 -10.72 1.03 12.53
C ASP A 82 -10.82 0.80 11.02
N ALA A 83 -11.31 -0.38 10.62
CA ALA A 83 -11.59 -0.71 9.22
C ALA A 83 -12.69 0.17 8.60
N ARG A 84 -13.45 0.91 9.43
CA ARG A 84 -14.36 1.97 8.98
C ARG A 84 -13.64 3.21 8.41
N SER A 85 -12.37 3.42 8.72
CA SER A 85 -11.57 4.51 8.16
C SER A 85 -11.37 4.31 6.66
N GLU A 86 -11.84 5.27 5.85
CA GLU A 86 -11.67 5.24 4.40
C GLU A 86 -10.19 5.27 4.00
N GLY A 87 -9.34 5.96 4.76
CA GLY A 87 -7.89 5.95 4.58
C GLY A 87 -7.27 4.57 4.77
N ALA A 88 -7.72 3.82 5.79
CA ALA A 88 -7.28 2.44 6.00
C ALA A 88 -7.76 1.48 4.90
N ARG A 89 -8.98 1.69 4.38
CA ARG A 89 -9.52 0.91 3.26
C ARG A 89 -8.80 1.22 1.95
N LEU A 90 -8.44 2.49 1.69
CA LEU A 90 -7.62 2.88 0.55
C LEU A 90 -6.22 2.27 0.64
N ALA A 91 -5.59 2.35 1.80
CA ALA A 91 -4.31 1.69 2.09
C ALA A 91 -4.38 0.19 1.80
N ALA A 92 -5.44 -0.49 2.22
CA ALA A 92 -5.66 -1.92 1.94
C ALA A 92 -5.81 -2.19 0.43
N ALA A 93 -6.55 -1.35 -0.29
CA ALA A 93 -6.72 -1.46 -1.74
C ALA A 93 -5.38 -1.33 -2.48
N VAL A 94 -4.61 -0.29 -2.16
CA VAL A 94 -3.27 -0.06 -2.73
C VAL A 94 -2.33 -1.22 -2.39
N SER A 95 -2.31 -1.68 -1.15
CA SER A 95 -1.49 -2.83 -0.72
C SER A 95 -1.80 -4.10 -1.51
N LEU A 96 -3.06 -4.39 -1.79
CA LEU A 96 -3.48 -5.55 -2.59
C LEU A 96 -3.04 -5.44 -4.05
N LEU A 97 -3.22 -4.26 -4.67
CA LEU A 97 -2.83 -4.02 -6.06
C LEU A 97 -1.31 -4.17 -6.23
N LEU A 98 -0.52 -3.55 -5.34
CA LEU A 98 0.93 -3.65 -5.35
C LEU A 98 1.41 -5.08 -5.09
N ALA A 99 0.79 -5.80 -4.15
CA ALA A 99 1.15 -7.19 -3.90
C ALA A 99 0.80 -8.11 -5.08
N ALA A 100 -0.31 -7.87 -5.77
CA ALA A 100 -0.66 -8.62 -6.97
C ALA A 100 0.36 -8.37 -8.09
N ALA A 101 0.75 -7.11 -8.32
CA ALA A 101 1.78 -6.73 -9.27
C ALA A 101 3.12 -7.42 -8.97
N LYS A 102 3.64 -7.27 -7.74
CA LYS A 102 4.89 -7.90 -7.30
C LYS A 102 4.84 -9.43 -7.37
N THR A 103 3.68 -10.03 -7.13
CA THR A 103 3.54 -11.49 -7.27
C THR A 103 3.63 -11.92 -8.73
N ARG A 104 3.04 -11.18 -9.66
CA ARG A 104 3.15 -11.48 -11.11
C ARG A 104 4.57 -11.32 -11.61
N ASP A 105 5.26 -10.29 -11.15
CA ASP A 105 6.67 -10.02 -11.44
C ASP A 105 7.56 -11.21 -11.06
N HIS A 106 7.50 -11.65 -9.79
CA HIS A 106 8.23 -12.85 -9.33
C HIS A 106 7.89 -14.14 -10.12
N ILE A 107 6.67 -14.27 -10.65
CA ILE A 107 6.27 -15.41 -11.50
C ILE A 107 6.95 -15.33 -12.87
N VAL A 108 6.97 -14.15 -13.49
CA VAL A 108 7.62 -13.91 -14.79
C VAL A 108 9.12 -14.16 -14.69
N ASP A 109 9.75 -13.65 -13.63
CA ASP A 109 11.19 -13.80 -13.37
C ASP A 109 11.59 -15.20 -12.86
N ARG A 110 10.59 -16.03 -12.53
CA ARG A 110 10.77 -17.37 -11.95
C ARG A 110 11.60 -17.38 -10.67
N ASP A 111 11.43 -16.35 -9.86
CA ASP A 111 12.20 -16.18 -8.63
C ASP A 111 12.02 -17.34 -7.64
N LYS A 112 13.13 -17.94 -7.20
CA LYS A 112 13.15 -18.92 -6.10
C LYS A 112 12.08 -20.02 -6.27
N ALA A 113 11.07 -20.05 -5.40
CA ALA A 113 10.00 -21.04 -5.42
C ALA A 113 8.98 -20.80 -6.56
N TYR A 114 8.89 -19.58 -7.10
CA TYR A 114 8.00 -19.24 -8.22
C TYR A 114 8.43 -19.88 -9.53
N GLY A 115 9.68 -20.37 -9.66
CA GLY A 115 10.09 -21.20 -10.79
C GLY A 115 9.38 -22.56 -10.87
N ARG A 116 8.69 -23.01 -9.82
CA ARG A 116 7.91 -24.26 -9.81
C ARG A 116 6.49 -24.01 -10.33
N LYS A 117 6.08 -24.73 -11.39
CA LYS A 117 4.78 -24.55 -12.07
C LYS A 117 3.56 -24.50 -11.13
N LEU A 118 3.47 -25.41 -10.16
CA LEU A 118 2.33 -25.43 -9.22
C LEU A 118 2.30 -24.21 -8.30
N VAL A 119 3.48 -23.73 -7.87
CA VAL A 119 3.59 -22.51 -7.05
C VAL A 119 3.19 -21.30 -7.87
N ALA A 120 3.69 -21.18 -9.10
CA ALA A 120 3.34 -20.09 -10.01
C ALA A 120 1.84 -20.00 -10.28
N VAL A 121 1.17 -21.13 -10.52
CA VAL A 121 -0.29 -21.17 -10.74
C VAL A 121 -1.06 -20.73 -9.50
N GLY A 122 -0.71 -21.27 -8.32
CA GLY A 122 -1.36 -20.87 -7.06
C GLY A 122 -1.15 -19.39 -6.73
N ALA A 123 0.07 -18.90 -6.93
CA ALA A 123 0.41 -17.49 -6.76
C ALA A 123 -0.32 -16.58 -7.75
N GLY A 124 -0.48 -17.03 -9.01
CA GLY A 124 -1.26 -16.32 -10.04
C GLY A 124 -2.72 -16.14 -9.63
N HIS A 125 -3.39 -17.20 -9.18
CA HIS A 125 -4.77 -17.12 -8.69
C HIS A 125 -4.91 -16.18 -7.48
N MET A 126 -3.93 -16.20 -6.58
CA MET A 126 -3.91 -15.29 -5.42
C MET A 126 -3.71 -13.84 -5.88
N ALA A 127 -2.82 -13.59 -6.83
CA ALA A 127 -2.60 -12.27 -7.43
C ALA A 127 -3.88 -11.75 -8.13
N ASP A 128 -4.57 -12.59 -8.92
CA ASP A 128 -5.85 -12.23 -9.54
C ASP A 128 -6.91 -11.86 -8.50
N ARG A 129 -6.99 -12.63 -7.41
CA ARG A 129 -7.93 -12.35 -6.32
C ARG A 129 -7.63 -11.03 -5.62
N TRP A 130 -6.36 -10.78 -5.30
CA TRP A 130 -5.93 -9.54 -4.66
C TRP A 130 -6.15 -8.34 -5.57
N ASP A 131 -5.78 -8.48 -6.84
CA ASP A 131 -5.99 -7.46 -7.86
C ASP A 131 -7.47 -7.08 -7.99
N ALA A 132 -8.36 -8.07 -8.11
CA ALA A 132 -9.79 -7.83 -8.19
C ALA A 132 -10.36 -7.23 -6.88
N ALA A 133 -9.86 -7.67 -5.72
CA ALA A 133 -10.27 -7.12 -4.43
C ALA A 133 -9.84 -5.66 -4.27
N GLY A 134 -8.59 -5.33 -4.61
CA GLY A 134 -8.08 -3.97 -4.58
C GLY A 134 -8.83 -3.05 -5.54
N ALA A 135 -9.16 -3.53 -6.75
CA ALA A 135 -9.98 -2.77 -7.71
C ALA A 135 -11.36 -2.41 -7.14
N ARG A 136 -12.05 -3.41 -6.55
CA ARG A 136 -13.39 -3.21 -5.97
C ARG A 136 -13.36 -2.23 -4.81
N THR A 137 -12.42 -2.39 -3.87
CA THR A 137 -12.29 -1.48 -2.73
C THR A 137 -11.91 -0.07 -3.18
N GLY A 138 -10.97 0.06 -4.12
CA GLY A 138 -10.59 1.36 -4.70
C GLY A 138 -11.79 2.05 -5.34
N SER A 139 -12.52 1.33 -6.21
CA SER A 139 -13.71 1.88 -6.89
C SER A 139 -14.79 2.32 -5.91
N ALA A 140 -15.03 1.54 -4.83
CA ALA A 140 -15.97 1.90 -3.78
C ALA A 140 -15.58 3.17 -2.99
N LEU A 141 -14.31 3.56 -3.06
CA LEU A 141 -13.76 4.79 -2.47
C LEU A 141 -13.57 5.90 -3.51
N GLY A 142 -14.04 5.71 -4.75
CA GLY A 142 -13.84 6.66 -5.85
C GLY A 142 -12.40 6.73 -6.37
N PHE A 143 -11.55 5.75 -6.04
CA PHE A 143 -10.16 5.68 -6.49
C PHE A 143 -10.04 4.90 -7.80
N ASP A 144 -9.43 5.51 -8.82
CA ASP A 144 -9.14 4.83 -10.09
C ASP A 144 -7.93 3.89 -9.97
N ALA A 145 -8.22 2.63 -9.67
CA ALA A 145 -7.20 1.57 -9.60
C ALA A 145 -6.51 1.29 -10.96
N SER A 146 -7.03 1.80 -12.08
CA SER A 146 -6.40 1.63 -13.40
C SER A 146 -5.07 2.36 -13.49
N VAL A 147 -4.88 3.45 -12.74
CA VAL A 147 -3.62 4.20 -12.70
C VAL A 147 -2.48 3.33 -12.19
N LEU A 148 -2.70 2.57 -11.11
CA LEU A 148 -1.69 1.66 -10.56
C LEU A 148 -1.36 0.52 -11.51
N ARG A 149 -2.36 -0.05 -12.19
CA ARG A 149 -2.16 -1.15 -13.14
C ARG A 149 -1.36 -0.70 -14.36
N LYS A 150 -1.74 0.45 -14.93
CA LYS A 150 -1.05 1.04 -16.08
C LYS A 150 0.39 1.39 -15.74
N ALA A 151 0.64 1.89 -14.53
CA ALA A 151 1.99 2.14 -14.04
C ALA A 151 2.83 0.86 -14.01
N VAL A 152 2.32 -0.22 -13.41
CA VAL A 152 3.01 -1.52 -13.35
C VAL A 152 3.28 -2.08 -14.75
N GLU A 153 2.28 -2.08 -15.64
CA GLU A 153 2.45 -2.56 -17.01
C GLU A 153 3.46 -1.73 -17.81
N ARG A 154 3.51 -0.41 -17.57
CA ARG A 154 4.46 0.48 -18.23
C ARG A 154 5.87 0.28 -17.70
N GLN A 155 6.03 0.10 -16.39
CA GLN A 155 7.32 -0.17 -15.75
C GLN A 155 8.01 -1.38 -16.38
N ALA A 156 7.30 -2.52 -16.46
CA ALA A 156 7.84 -3.75 -17.05
C ALA A 156 8.27 -3.59 -18.52
N ARG A 157 7.58 -2.73 -19.28
CA ARG A 157 7.97 -2.42 -20.66
C ARG A 157 9.23 -1.56 -20.74
N LEU A 158 9.36 -0.58 -19.84
CA LEU A 158 10.49 0.36 -19.83
C LEU A 158 11.78 -0.34 -19.41
N GLU A 159 11.72 -1.22 -18.42
CA GLU A 159 12.88 -2.00 -17.96
C GLU A 159 13.42 -2.95 -19.04
N ALA A 160 12.57 -3.41 -19.96
CA ALA A 160 12.98 -4.27 -21.08
C ALA A 160 13.71 -3.52 -22.22
N VAL A 161 13.52 -2.21 -22.37
CA VAL A 161 14.09 -1.42 -23.49
C VAL A 161 15.54 -1.00 -23.21
N GLY A 162 15.89 -0.76 -21.94
CA GLY A 162 17.22 -0.25 -21.54
C GLY A 162 17.50 1.17 -22.06
N GLY A 163 18.59 1.79 -21.58
CA GLY A 163 19.07 3.09 -22.08
C GLY A 163 18.20 4.32 -21.74
N LEU A 164 17.24 4.19 -20.83
CA LEU A 164 16.36 5.27 -20.38
C LEU A 164 17.04 6.18 -19.35
N GLY A 165 16.64 7.45 -19.34
CA GLY A 165 17.01 8.38 -18.27
C GLY A 165 16.32 8.00 -16.95
N LEU A 166 16.93 8.40 -15.83
CA LEU A 166 16.41 8.08 -14.49
C LEU A 166 14.93 8.49 -14.31
N LEU A 167 14.57 9.69 -14.75
CA LEU A 167 13.20 10.20 -14.61
C LEU A 167 12.19 9.41 -15.46
N GLU A 168 12.62 8.88 -16.60
CA GLU A 168 11.76 8.05 -17.45
C GLU A 168 11.52 6.69 -16.80
N LEU A 169 12.55 6.15 -16.13
CA LEU A 169 12.47 4.86 -15.43
C LEU A 169 11.60 4.95 -14.16
N THR A 170 11.65 6.08 -13.44
CA THR A 170 10.89 6.25 -12.18
C THR A 170 9.46 6.74 -12.41
N GLU A 171 9.16 7.39 -13.54
CA GLU A 171 7.85 7.99 -13.83
C GLU A 171 6.64 7.10 -13.51
N PRO A 172 6.61 5.79 -13.87
CA PRO A 172 5.42 4.98 -13.60
C PRO A 172 5.18 4.83 -12.09
N THR A 173 6.24 4.60 -11.31
CA THR A 173 6.13 4.50 -9.85
C THR A 173 5.72 5.84 -9.24
N GLU A 174 6.28 6.96 -9.72
CA GLU A 174 5.88 8.30 -9.32
C GLU A 174 4.38 8.55 -9.55
N THR A 175 3.88 8.19 -10.74
CA THR A 175 2.48 8.35 -11.12
C THR A 175 1.55 7.50 -10.24
N ALA A 176 1.91 6.25 -9.95
CA ALA A 176 1.12 5.36 -9.10
C ALA A 176 0.99 5.89 -7.66
N VAL A 177 2.11 6.29 -7.05
CA VAL A 177 2.13 6.80 -5.67
C VAL A 177 1.48 8.16 -5.58
N ALA A 178 1.71 9.05 -6.54
CA ALA A 178 1.06 10.36 -6.63
C ALA A 178 -0.47 10.22 -6.62
N ALA A 179 -1.03 9.29 -7.40
CA ALA A 179 -2.46 9.05 -7.42
C ALA A 179 -2.99 8.59 -6.05
N ALA A 180 -2.32 7.65 -5.39
CA ALA A 180 -2.72 7.17 -4.07
C ALA A 180 -2.67 8.28 -3.01
N PHE A 181 -1.61 9.09 -2.99
CA PHE A 181 -1.45 10.18 -2.02
C PHE A 181 -2.44 11.32 -2.28
N ALA A 182 -2.60 11.74 -3.54
CA ALA A 182 -3.58 12.76 -3.93
C ALA A 182 -5.01 12.36 -3.53
N HIS A 183 -5.37 11.07 -3.65
CA HIS A 183 -6.70 10.59 -3.29
C HIS A 183 -6.98 10.69 -1.78
N THR A 184 -5.95 10.72 -0.92
CA THR A 184 -6.16 10.92 0.53
C THR A 184 -6.78 12.28 0.84
N ALA A 185 -6.48 13.33 0.06
CA ALA A 185 -7.14 14.64 0.18
C ALA A 185 -8.63 14.59 -0.18
N VAL A 186 -9.00 13.78 -1.18
CA VAL A 186 -10.39 13.58 -1.57
C VAL A 186 -11.17 12.94 -0.43
N LEU A 187 -10.64 11.85 0.14
CA LEU A 187 -11.27 11.14 1.26
C LEU A 187 -11.36 12.01 2.52
N ALA A 188 -10.34 12.83 2.79
CA ALA A 188 -10.33 13.75 3.92
C ALA A 188 -11.28 14.95 3.75
N GLY A 189 -11.83 15.17 2.55
CA GLY A 189 -12.63 16.35 2.22
C GLY A 189 -11.82 17.63 2.14
N LYS A 190 -10.55 17.54 1.73
CA LYS A 190 -9.58 18.64 1.62
C LYS A 190 -9.03 18.75 0.18
N PRO A 191 -9.87 19.04 -0.83
CA PRO A 191 -9.46 19.01 -2.24
C PRO A 191 -8.30 19.98 -2.57
N HIS A 192 -8.11 21.04 -1.80
CA HIS A 192 -6.98 21.96 -1.95
C HIS A 192 -5.60 21.32 -1.68
N ASN A 193 -5.55 20.16 -1.01
CA ASN A 193 -4.31 19.43 -0.75
C ASN A 193 -3.95 18.43 -1.85
N VAL A 194 -4.82 18.21 -2.84
CA VAL A 194 -4.65 17.18 -3.89
C VAL A 194 -3.33 17.37 -4.64
N GLU A 195 -3.00 18.61 -5.02
CA GLU A 195 -1.77 18.91 -5.77
C GLU A 195 -0.51 18.65 -4.93
N ALA A 196 -0.47 19.19 -3.70
CA ALA A 196 0.67 19.04 -2.80
C ALA A 196 0.92 17.58 -2.41
N LEU A 197 -0.14 16.80 -2.15
CA LEU A 197 -0.02 15.37 -1.84
C LEU A 197 0.34 14.55 -3.08
N GLY A 198 -0.17 14.92 -4.25
CA GLY A 198 0.26 14.33 -5.52
C GLY A 198 1.76 14.54 -5.75
N GLU A 199 2.26 15.75 -5.49
CA GLU A 199 3.69 16.06 -5.57
C GLU A 199 4.53 15.26 -4.56
N ALA A 200 4.11 15.24 -3.29
CA ALA A 200 4.76 14.43 -2.27
C ALA A 200 4.80 12.94 -2.66
N GLY A 201 3.71 12.45 -3.27
CA GLY A 201 3.62 11.08 -3.79
C GLY A 201 4.56 10.83 -4.97
N ARG A 202 4.76 11.79 -5.88
CA ARG A 202 5.78 11.68 -6.95
C ARG A 202 7.17 11.53 -6.34
N PHE A 203 7.57 12.42 -5.43
CA PHE A 203 8.89 12.33 -4.81
C PHE A 203 9.08 11.04 -4.02
N PHE A 204 8.05 10.61 -3.28
CA PHE A 204 8.09 9.35 -2.57
C PHE A 204 8.23 8.16 -3.52
N GLY A 205 7.46 8.13 -4.61
CA GLY A 205 7.53 7.06 -5.61
C GLY A 205 8.91 6.96 -6.26
N ARG A 206 9.54 8.09 -6.55
CA ARG A 206 10.93 8.13 -7.06
C ARG A 206 11.90 7.48 -6.07
N LEU A 207 11.84 7.88 -4.80
CA LEU A 207 12.69 7.32 -3.75
C LEU A 207 12.43 5.83 -3.56
N ALA A 208 11.17 5.42 -3.56
CA ALA A 208 10.79 4.02 -3.40
C ALA A 208 11.33 3.14 -4.53
N HIS A 209 11.23 3.60 -5.77
CA HIS A 209 11.79 2.88 -6.92
C HIS A 209 13.32 2.76 -6.80
N LEU A 210 14.01 3.86 -6.50
CA LEU A 210 15.47 3.90 -6.36
C LEU A 210 16.02 3.04 -5.21
N ILE A 211 15.22 2.79 -4.17
CA ILE A 211 15.60 1.97 -3.01
C ILE A 211 15.33 0.48 -3.25
N ASP A 212 14.35 0.13 -4.08
CA ASP A 212 14.03 -1.27 -4.42
C ASP A 212 14.93 -1.82 -5.55
N ALA A 213 15.44 -0.94 -6.43
CA ALA A 213 16.40 -1.25 -7.50
C ALA A 213 17.80 -1.62 -6.96
#